data_AF-A0A943ZI94-F1
#
_entry.id   AF-A0A943ZI94-F1
#
_cell.length_a   1.000
_cell.length_b   1.000
_cell.length_c   1.000
_cell.angle_alpha   90.00
_cell.angle_beta   90.00
_cell.angle_gamma   90.00
#
_symmetry.space_group_name_H-M   'P 1'
#
loop_
_entity.id
_entity.type
_entity.pdbx_description
1 polymer ?
#
loop_
_entity_poly.entity_id
_entity_poly.type
_entity_poly.pdbx_seq_one_letter_code
_entity_poly.pdbx_strand_id
1 'polypeptide(L)'
;MNKKCKQMMGAVLLMASFSQSGSALATSCAVPPTCEQLGYKMKVDDCGENPVLRCPFALSDDNQVYCSESAQNQVVSVGAILYGDGTVASGLVTGKTPIGIVFDTANRLAVALTDINSSGSAGSTTMYWSSSYCDTPNLDNCTSSDGLTSCGVDGRTNTNAILASTCNGTTYAANGANAYEPSGCSKDFCKKTKWFLPSMRDLITLYNAKSYVNASLSLTASSGAKTLTESYYWSSTEYGSNYAW
;
A
#
# COMPACT_ATOMS: atom_id res chain seq x y z
N MET A 1 -45.89 -23.26 -37.87
CA MET A 1 -45.49 -24.67 -37.98
C MET A 1 -44.79 -25.08 -36.70
N ASN A 2 -45.43 -25.98 -35.97
CA ASN A 2 -45.02 -26.50 -34.67
C ASN A 2 -43.85 -27.48 -34.79
N LYS A 3 -42.87 -27.37 -33.89
CA LYS A 3 -42.35 -28.54 -33.15
C LYS A 3 -42.04 -28.11 -31.72
N LYS A 4 -43.07 -28.13 -30.87
CA LYS A 4 -42.93 -28.25 -29.42
C LYS A 4 -42.41 -29.66 -29.14
N CYS A 5 -41.23 -29.81 -28.54
CA CYS A 5 -40.89 -31.03 -27.84
C CYS A 5 -41.27 -30.86 -26.37
N LYS A 6 -42.20 -31.71 -25.96
CA LYS A 6 -42.79 -31.84 -24.63
C LYS A 6 -41.89 -32.74 -23.77
N GLN A 7 -41.87 -32.47 -22.47
CA GLN A 7 -41.91 -33.47 -21.37
C GLN A 7 -40.65 -34.35 -21.13
N MET A 8 -40.27 -34.81 -19.94
CA MET A 8 -40.82 -34.81 -18.57
C MET A 8 -39.66 -34.98 -17.57
N MET A 9 -39.96 -34.65 -16.30
CA MET A 9 -39.22 -34.99 -15.09
C MET A 9 -38.69 -36.43 -15.02
N GLY A 10 -37.53 -36.57 -14.37
CA GLY A 10 -37.05 -37.81 -13.78
C GLY A 10 -36.52 -37.55 -12.38
N ALA A 11 -37.42 -37.33 -11.42
CA ALA A 11 -37.11 -37.44 -10.01
C ALA A 11 -37.12 -38.92 -9.64
N VAL A 12 -36.00 -39.45 -9.16
CA VAL A 12 -35.96 -40.79 -8.56
C VAL A 12 -36.44 -40.65 -7.12
N LEU A 13 -37.69 -41.04 -6.87
CA LEU A 13 -38.15 -41.43 -5.54
C LEU A 13 -37.84 -42.92 -5.35
N LEU A 14 -37.04 -43.24 -4.33
CA LEU A 14 -37.05 -44.55 -3.69
C LEU A 14 -37.31 -44.31 -2.20
N MET A 15 -38.53 -44.57 -1.76
CA MET A 15 -38.82 -44.79 -0.35
C MET A 15 -38.49 -46.25 -0.04
N ALA A 16 -37.49 -46.46 0.81
CA ALA A 16 -37.41 -47.66 1.62
C ALA A 16 -37.56 -47.22 3.08
N SER A 17 -38.80 -47.32 3.56
CA SER A 17 -39.11 -47.34 4.99
C SER A 17 -38.40 -48.55 5.61
N PHE A 18 -37.28 -48.31 6.28
CA PHE A 18 -36.79 -49.19 7.32
C PHE A 18 -36.76 -48.37 8.60
N SER A 19 -37.77 -48.59 9.44
CA SER A 19 -37.71 -48.30 10.86
C SER A 19 -36.66 -49.23 11.46
N GLN A 20 -35.42 -48.78 11.46
CA GLN A 20 -34.38 -49.34 12.30
C GLN A 20 -34.27 -48.40 13.49
N SER A 21 -34.81 -48.85 14.62
CA SER A 21 -34.47 -48.35 15.95
C SER A 21 -32.98 -48.60 16.17
N GLY A 22 -32.16 -47.76 15.55
CA GLY A 22 -30.75 -47.63 15.86
C GLY A 22 -30.68 -46.86 17.16
N SER A 23 -30.29 -47.55 18.22
CA SER A 23 -29.79 -46.92 19.44
C SER A 23 -28.78 -45.87 19.00
N ALA A 24 -29.08 -44.59 19.23
CA ALA A 24 -28.12 -43.53 19.08
C ALA A 24 -26.95 -43.87 19.99
N LEU A 25 -25.87 -44.40 19.42
CA LEU A 25 -24.59 -44.38 20.07
C LEU A 25 -24.30 -42.89 20.25
N ALA A 26 -24.33 -42.44 21.50
CA ALA A 26 -23.88 -41.13 21.86
C ALA A 26 -22.42 -41.02 21.40
N THR A 27 -22.21 -40.50 20.19
CA THR A 27 -20.97 -39.82 19.84
C THR A 27 -20.76 -38.86 20.99
N SER A 28 -19.70 -39.06 21.76
CA SER A 28 -19.32 -38.13 22.80
C SER A 28 -19.01 -36.80 22.13
N CYS A 29 -20.03 -35.95 21.99
CA CYS A 29 -19.85 -34.58 21.60
C CYS A 29 -19.02 -33.97 22.72
N ALA A 30 -17.72 -33.84 22.48
CA ALA A 30 -16.90 -32.99 23.31
C ALA A 30 -17.61 -31.64 23.37
N VAL A 31 -17.84 -31.14 24.58
CA VAL A 31 -18.49 -29.84 24.78
C VAL A 31 -17.68 -28.83 23.95
N PRO A 32 -18.29 -28.14 22.97
CA PRO A 32 -17.56 -27.20 22.15
C PRO A 32 -16.99 -26.09 23.06
N PRO A 33 -15.77 -25.62 22.79
CA PRO A 33 -15.20 -24.52 23.56
C PRO A 33 -16.12 -23.30 23.47
N THR A 34 -16.26 -22.59 24.58
CA THR A 34 -17.02 -21.35 24.67
C THR A 34 -16.39 -20.27 23.80
N CYS A 35 -17.16 -19.28 23.36
CA CYS A 35 -16.62 -18.15 22.59
C CYS A 35 -15.53 -17.40 23.38
N GLU A 36 -15.65 -17.32 24.72
CA GLU A 36 -14.62 -16.76 25.59
C GLU A 36 -13.31 -17.55 25.54
N GLN A 37 -13.37 -18.89 25.53
CA GLN A 37 -12.20 -19.77 25.36
C GLN A 37 -11.59 -19.65 23.96
N LEU A 38 -12.40 -19.30 22.96
CA LEU A 38 -11.95 -19.01 21.60
C LEU A 38 -11.44 -17.57 21.41
N GLY A 39 -11.48 -16.74 22.45
CA GLY A 39 -10.93 -15.37 22.42
C GLY A 39 -11.93 -14.26 22.05
N TYR A 40 -13.22 -14.58 21.89
CA TYR A 40 -14.30 -13.60 21.67
C TYR A 40 -14.72 -12.98 23.01
N LYS A 41 -13.89 -12.08 23.52
CA LYS A 41 -14.03 -11.46 24.86
C LYS A 41 -14.48 -10.01 24.84
N MET A 42 -14.66 -9.45 23.64
CA MET A 42 -14.97 -8.04 23.44
C MET A 42 -16.44 -7.85 23.08
N LYS A 43 -16.93 -6.62 23.23
CA LYS A 43 -18.24 -6.18 22.73
C LYS A 43 -18.08 -5.43 21.41
N VAL A 44 -19.15 -5.36 20.63
CA VAL A 44 -19.19 -4.57 19.39
C VAL A 44 -18.78 -3.11 19.65
N ASP A 45 -19.25 -2.53 20.75
CA ASP A 45 -18.94 -1.15 21.14
C ASP A 45 -17.45 -0.95 21.48
N ASP A 46 -16.77 -2.01 21.96
CA ASP A 46 -15.33 -1.96 22.26
C ASP A 46 -14.48 -1.91 20.99
N CYS A 47 -15.05 -2.24 19.81
CA CYS A 47 -14.31 -2.32 18.56
C CYS A 47 -14.12 -0.97 17.86
N GLY A 48 -14.85 0.08 18.22
CA GLY A 48 -14.79 1.37 17.51
C GLY A 48 -15.05 1.22 16.01
N GLU A 49 -14.11 1.67 15.17
CA GLU A 49 -14.19 1.53 13.70
C GLU A 49 -13.60 0.20 13.17
N ASN A 50 -13.09 -0.67 14.04
CA ASN A 50 -12.46 -1.92 13.62
C ASN A 50 -13.49 -2.96 13.16
N PRO A 51 -13.17 -3.80 12.15
CA PRO A 51 -14.06 -4.87 11.73
C PRO A 51 -14.33 -5.86 12.87
N VAL A 52 -15.60 -6.28 12.97
CA VAL A 52 -16.09 -7.14 14.05
C VAL A 52 -16.31 -8.56 13.54
N LEU A 53 -15.60 -9.52 14.13
CA LEU A 53 -15.87 -10.94 13.93
C LEU A 53 -16.73 -11.48 15.06
N ARG A 54 -17.91 -12.02 14.72
CA ARG A 54 -18.85 -12.60 15.70
C ARG A 54 -18.54 -14.06 15.95
N CYS A 55 -18.81 -14.54 17.17
CA CYS A 55 -18.61 -15.94 17.50
C CYS A 55 -19.51 -16.85 16.63
N PRO A 56 -18.98 -17.91 16.00
CA PRO A 56 -19.76 -18.82 15.15
C PRO A 56 -20.94 -19.50 15.86
N PHE A 57 -20.83 -19.66 17.18
CA PHE A 57 -21.83 -20.31 18.03
C PHE A 57 -22.79 -19.31 18.70
N ALA A 58 -22.55 -18.01 18.55
CA ALA A 58 -23.33 -16.92 19.15
C ALA A 58 -23.40 -15.71 18.20
N LEU A 59 -23.85 -15.92 16.96
CA LEU A 59 -23.83 -14.93 15.88
C LEU A 59 -24.67 -13.66 16.17
N SER A 60 -25.60 -13.72 17.12
CA SER A 60 -26.43 -12.58 17.52
C SER A 60 -25.99 -11.92 18.83
N ASP A 61 -24.91 -12.39 19.47
CA ASP A 61 -24.43 -11.82 20.73
C ASP A 61 -23.40 -10.71 20.45
N ASP A 62 -23.79 -9.47 20.73
CA ASP A 62 -22.92 -8.30 20.61
C ASP A 62 -21.85 -8.22 21.70
N ASN A 63 -21.90 -9.09 22.71
CA ASN A 63 -20.94 -9.12 23.82
C ASN A 63 -19.87 -10.21 23.70
N GLN A 64 -19.92 -11.03 22.64
CA GLN A 64 -18.97 -12.12 22.39
C GLN A 64 -18.41 -11.99 20.98
N VAL A 65 -17.65 -10.92 20.78
CA VAL A 65 -16.99 -10.61 19.51
C VAL A 65 -15.47 -10.56 19.65
N TYR A 66 -14.81 -10.68 18.50
CA TYR A 66 -13.40 -10.40 18.33
C TYR A 66 -13.28 -9.22 17.37
N CYS A 67 -12.78 -8.09 17.85
CA CYS A 67 -12.36 -6.99 17.00
C CYS A 67 -11.09 -7.44 16.29
N SER A 68 -11.17 -7.77 15.00
CA SER A 68 -9.94 -7.87 14.24
C SER A 68 -9.34 -6.49 14.24
N GLU A 69 -8.07 -6.37 14.61
CA GLU A 69 -7.29 -5.21 14.19
C GLU A 69 -7.61 -5.02 12.71
N SER A 70 -7.96 -3.79 12.34
CA SER A 70 -8.24 -3.43 10.96
C SER A 70 -7.24 -4.11 10.03
N ALA A 71 -7.62 -4.40 8.78
CA ALA A 71 -6.70 -4.92 7.77
C ALA A 71 -5.40 -4.07 7.58
N GLN A 72 -5.28 -2.97 8.31
CA GLN A 72 -4.10 -2.15 8.52
C GLN A 72 -3.01 -2.83 9.38
N ASN A 73 -3.28 -3.96 10.06
CA ASN A 73 -2.23 -4.79 10.69
C ASN A 73 -1.86 -6.03 9.84
N GLN A 74 -2.02 -5.93 8.53
CA GLN A 74 -1.21 -6.76 7.65
C GLN A 74 0.26 -6.41 7.90
N VAL A 75 1.11 -7.42 8.14
CA VAL A 75 2.56 -7.25 8.15
C VAL A 75 2.99 -6.78 6.77
N VAL A 76 3.04 -5.46 6.58
CA VAL A 76 3.52 -4.85 5.34
C VAL A 76 5.01 -5.15 5.24
N SER A 77 5.40 -5.76 4.12
CA SER A 77 6.79 -6.12 3.86
C SER A 77 7.39 -5.19 2.79
N VAL A 78 8.70 -5.01 2.83
CA VAL A 78 9.43 -4.38 1.74
C VAL A 78 9.16 -5.15 0.43
N GLY A 79 8.90 -4.43 -0.65
CA GLY A 79 8.48 -4.98 -1.94
C GLY A 79 6.96 -5.17 -2.07
N ALA A 80 6.15 -4.96 -1.03
CA ALA A 80 4.71 -5.05 -1.17
C ALA A 80 4.14 -3.96 -2.09
N ILE A 81 3.06 -4.28 -2.80
CA ILE A 81 2.39 -3.42 -3.78
C ILE A 81 1.35 -2.57 -3.06
N LEU A 82 1.47 -1.25 -3.19
CA LEU A 82 0.51 -0.26 -2.72
C LEU A 82 -0.56 0.00 -3.79
N TYR A 83 -1.82 0.05 -3.38
CA TYR A 83 -2.99 0.35 -4.22
C TYR A 83 -3.63 1.68 -3.85
N GLY A 84 -4.35 2.30 -4.79
CA GLY A 84 -4.93 3.64 -4.60
C GLY A 84 -6.04 3.75 -3.54
N ASP A 85 -6.56 2.61 -3.06
CA ASP A 85 -7.51 2.55 -1.94
C ASP A 85 -6.82 2.49 -0.56
N GLY A 86 -5.48 2.48 -0.54
CA GLY A 86 -4.65 2.41 0.67
C GLY A 86 -4.31 0.98 1.09
N THR A 87 -4.82 -0.03 0.39
CA THR A 87 -4.44 -1.43 0.67
C THR A 87 -3.04 -1.74 0.15
N VAL A 88 -2.40 -2.71 0.78
CA VAL A 88 -1.08 -3.21 0.41
C VAL A 88 -1.15 -4.73 0.25
N ALA A 89 -0.42 -5.32 -0.69
CA ALA A 89 -0.37 -6.77 -0.85
C ALA A 89 1.00 -7.25 -1.35
N SER A 90 1.40 -8.48 -1.01
CA SER A 90 2.65 -9.07 -1.52
C SER A 90 2.61 -9.51 -2.98
N GLY A 91 1.42 -9.48 -3.61
CA GLY A 91 1.21 -9.87 -5.00
C GLY A 91 0.03 -9.14 -5.62
N LEU A 92 -0.17 -9.34 -6.92
CA LEU A 92 -1.24 -8.68 -7.68
C LEU A 92 -2.63 -9.07 -7.18
N VAL A 93 -3.45 -8.07 -6.88
CA VAL A 93 -4.86 -8.23 -6.55
C VAL A 93 -5.71 -7.97 -7.78
N THR A 94 -6.52 -8.95 -8.19
CA THR A 94 -7.43 -8.83 -9.33
C THR A 94 -8.37 -7.63 -9.17
N GLY A 95 -8.50 -6.82 -10.21
CA GLY A 95 -9.38 -5.66 -10.23
C GLY A 95 -8.82 -4.42 -9.52
N LYS A 96 -7.58 -4.46 -9.00
CA LYS A 96 -6.90 -3.29 -8.43
C LYS A 96 -5.72 -2.84 -9.29
N THR A 97 -5.53 -1.53 -9.37
CA THR A 97 -4.40 -0.91 -10.08
C THR A 97 -3.30 -0.54 -9.08
N PRO A 98 -2.10 -1.16 -9.18
CA PRO A 98 -0.93 -0.75 -8.41
C PRO A 98 -0.62 0.74 -8.59
N ILE A 99 -0.12 1.38 -7.54
CA ILE A 99 0.32 2.79 -7.59
C ILE A 99 1.74 3.01 -7.07
N GLY A 100 2.31 2.03 -6.35
CA GLY A 100 3.68 2.12 -5.86
C GLY A 100 4.14 0.84 -5.18
N ILE A 101 5.42 0.78 -4.83
CA ILE A 101 6.04 -0.35 -4.15
C ILE A 101 6.61 0.13 -2.81
N VAL A 102 6.27 -0.55 -1.72
CA VAL A 102 6.77 -0.25 -0.38
C VAL A 102 8.27 -0.54 -0.32
N PHE A 103 9.07 0.45 0.09
CA PHE A 103 10.52 0.27 0.30
C PHE A 103 10.94 0.47 1.75
N ASP A 104 10.08 1.09 2.58
CA ASP A 104 10.34 1.35 3.98
C ASP A 104 9.06 1.22 4.80
N THR A 105 8.98 0.16 5.59
CA THR A 105 7.81 -0.16 6.40
C THR A 105 7.76 0.66 7.69
N ALA A 106 8.91 1.07 8.22
CA ALA A 106 9.00 1.84 9.47
C ALA A 106 8.46 3.26 9.27
N ASN A 107 8.83 3.91 8.17
CA ASN A 107 8.35 5.25 7.82
C ASN A 107 7.16 5.24 6.86
N ARG A 108 6.65 4.05 6.52
CA ARG A 108 5.47 3.84 5.65
C ARG A 108 5.62 4.51 4.27
N LEU A 109 6.79 4.33 3.65
CA LEU A 109 7.11 4.91 2.35
C LEU A 109 7.03 3.90 1.22
N ALA A 110 6.55 4.39 0.08
CA ALA A 110 6.51 3.65 -1.18
C ALA A 110 7.08 4.51 -2.31
N VAL A 111 7.71 3.86 -3.28
CA VAL A 111 8.19 4.49 -4.50
C VAL A 111 7.12 4.35 -5.59
N ALA A 112 7.00 5.36 -6.45
CA ALA A 112 6.11 5.32 -7.61
C ALA A 112 6.52 4.19 -8.57
N LEU A 113 5.59 3.76 -9.42
CA LEU A 113 5.86 2.68 -10.39
C LEU A 113 6.84 3.07 -11.49
N THR A 114 7.06 4.35 -11.70
CA THR A 114 7.86 4.89 -12.80
C THR A 114 8.47 6.21 -12.38
N ASP A 115 9.59 6.53 -13.03
CA ASP A 115 10.13 7.88 -13.03
C ASP A 115 9.11 8.87 -13.59
N ILE A 116 9.30 10.13 -13.22
CA ILE A 116 8.46 11.24 -13.65
C ILE A 116 9.29 12.30 -14.38
N ASN A 117 8.62 13.07 -15.24
CA ASN A 117 9.15 14.30 -15.80
C ASN A 117 8.77 15.53 -14.95
N SER A 118 9.21 16.72 -15.35
CA SER A 118 8.93 17.97 -14.63
C SER A 118 7.45 18.38 -14.60
N SER A 119 6.59 17.77 -15.42
CA SER A 119 5.14 17.96 -15.36
C SER A 119 4.43 16.97 -14.43
N GLY A 120 5.17 16.07 -13.77
CA GLY A 120 4.63 15.00 -12.94
C GLY A 120 3.97 13.88 -13.76
N SER A 121 4.29 13.78 -15.05
CA SER A 121 3.85 12.67 -15.90
C SER A 121 4.89 11.56 -15.92
N ALA A 122 4.45 10.32 -16.08
CA ALA A 122 5.35 9.18 -16.22
C ALA A 122 6.36 9.39 -17.36
N GLY A 123 7.64 9.21 -17.07
CA GLY A 123 8.73 9.35 -18.05
C GLY A 123 10.09 9.54 -17.39
N SER A 124 11.15 9.16 -18.11
CA SER A 124 12.54 9.25 -17.64
C SER A 124 13.34 10.25 -18.48
N THR A 125 12.94 11.52 -18.45
CA THR A 125 13.64 12.61 -19.13
C THR A 125 14.55 13.34 -18.15
N THR A 126 15.79 13.64 -18.56
CA THR A 126 16.67 14.52 -17.79
C THR A 126 15.98 15.86 -17.54
N MET A 127 16.03 16.32 -16.29
CA MET A 127 15.53 17.64 -15.90
C MET A 127 16.50 18.29 -14.91
N TYR A 128 16.49 19.62 -14.86
CA TYR A 128 17.18 20.36 -13.81
C TYR A 128 16.49 20.14 -12.46
N TRP A 129 17.23 20.30 -11.38
CA TRP A 129 16.64 20.32 -10.04
C TRP A 129 15.78 21.58 -9.84
N SER A 130 16.36 22.75 -10.14
CA SER A 130 15.71 24.07 -10.15
C SER A 130 16.23 24.95 -11.30
N SER A 131 15.58 26.09 -11.57
CA SER A 131 16.03 27.05 -12.58
C SER A 131 17.03 28.08 -12.05
N SER A 132 17.30 28.11 -10.74
CA SER A 132 18.21 29.07 -10.11
C SER A 132 18.90 28.44 -8.91
N TYR A 133 20.15 28.85 -8.69
CA TYR A 133 20.95 28.46 -7.55
C TYR A 133 20.54 29.27 -6.33
N CYS A 134 20.18 28.58 -5.25
CA CYS A 134 19.86 29.21 -3.98
C CYS A 134 20.11 28.22 -2.84
N ASP A 135 20.57 28.75 -1.71
CA ASP A 135 20.54 28.05 -0.43
C ASP A 135 19.09 28.04 0.06
N THR A 136 18.42 26.90 -0.05
CA THR A 136 16.98 26.83 0.13
C THR A 136 16.63 27.09 1.61
N PRO A 137 15.78 28.08 1.92
CA PRO A 137 15.43 28.37 3.30
C PRO A 137 14.78 27.17 3.99
N ASN A 138 15.27 26.84 5.19
CA ASN A 138 14.83 25.72 6.01
C ASN A 138 15.18 24.32 5.46
N LEU A 139 16.19 24.23 4.60
CA LEU A 139 16.86 22.96 4.28
C LEU A 139 18.23 22.92 4.97
N ASP A 140 18.56 21.74 5.50
CA ASP A 140 19.90 21.48 5.99
C ASP A 140 20.85 21.18 4.81
N ASN A 141 22.03 21.79 4.85
CA ASN A 141 23.12 21.46 3.95
C ASN A 141 23.84 20.22 4.48
N CYS A 142 23.61 19.07 3.83
CA CYS A 142 24.08 17.77 4.26
C CYS A 142 25.17 17.26 3.33
N THR A 143 26.35 16.97 3.86
CA THR A 143 27.46 16.36 3.12
C THR A 143 27.65 14.89 3.51
N SER A 144 28.55 14.19 2.82
CA SER A 144 28.90 12.81 3.20
C SER A 144 29.42 12.70 4.63
N SER A 145 30.04 13.74 5.19
CA SER A 145 30.52 13.75 6.57
C SER A 145 29.43 13.88 7.63
N ASP A 146 28.27 14.42 7.28
CA ASP A 146 27.15 14.63 8.22
C ASP A 146 26.30 13.36 8.40
N GLY A 147 26.61 12.31 7.64
CA GLY A 147 25.79 11.11 7.54
C GLY A 147 24.50 11.43 6.79
N LEU A 148 24.44 11.05 5.51
CA LEU A 148 23.28 11.25 4.63
C LEU A 148 21.99 10.52 5.09
N THR A 149 22.08 9.77 6.19
CA THR A 149 20.97 9.08 6.86
C THR A 149 20.53 9.76 8.16
N SER A 150 21.22 10.82 8.61
CA SER A 150 20.94 11.56 9.86
C SER A 150 20.69 13.05 9.66
N CYS A 151 21.10 13.62 8.52
CA CYS A 151 20.87 15.01 8.14
C CYS A 151 19.78 15.12 7.06
N GLY A 152 18.86 16.08 7.18
CA GLY A 152 17.84 16.37 6.16
C GLY A 152 17.02 15.14 5.73
N VAL A 153 16.67 14.26 6.68
CA VAL A 153 16.20 12.88 6.42
C VAL A 153 14.74 12.77 5.98
N ASP A 154 13.95 13.83 6.12
CA ASP A 154 12.53 13.83 5.79
C ASP A 154 12.31 14.46 4.42
N GLY A 155 12.23 13.62 3.38
CA GLY A 155 12.04 14.10 2.01
C GLY A 155 10.73 14.88 1.81
N ARG A 156 9.68 14.61 2.60
CA ARG A 156 8.43 15.39 2.55
C ARG A 156 8.67 16.79 3.05
N THR A 157 9.28 16.91 4.23
CA THR A 157 9.56 18.21 4.84
C THR A 157 10.48 19.04 3.94
N ASN A 158 11.54 18.42 3.39
CA ASN A 158 12.44 19.09 2.46
C ASN A 158 11.70 19.54 1.18
N THR A 159 10.90 18.66 0.57
CA THR A 159 10.12 19.01 -0.64
C THR A 159 9.20 20.19 -0.38
N ASN A 160 8.54 20.24 0.78
CA ASN A 160 7.67 21.35 1.14
C ASN A 160 8.44 22.68 1.24
N ALA A 161 9.64 22.66 1.84
CA ALA A 161 10.47 23.85 1.93
C ALA A 161 11.02 24.30 0.55
N ILE A 162 11.41 23.35 -0.32
CA ILE A 162 11.79 23.65 -1.72
C ILE A 162 10.64 24.31 -2.48
N LEU A 163 9.41 23.81 -2.33
CA LEU A 163 8.22 24.36 -2.99
C LEU A 163 7.83 25.74 -2.42
N ALA A 164 8.14 26.01 -1.16
CA ALA A 164 7.87 27.30 -0.51
C ALA A 164 8.93 28.36 -0.81
N SER A 165 10.10 27.95 -1.32
CA SER A 165 11.21 28.85 -1.57
C SER A 165 10.96 29.79 -2.75
N THR A 166 11.33 31.06 -2.57
CA THR A 166 11.16 32.12 -3.58
C THR A 166 12.43 32.39 -4.39
N CYS A 167 13.56 31.78 -4.03
CA CYS A 167 14.85 32.07 -4.66
C CYS A 167 15.33 30.99 -5.64
N ASN A 168 14.79 29.77 -5.58
CA ASN A 168 15.16 28.68 -6.50
C ASN A 168 14.56 28.84 -7.92
N GLY A 169 13.71 29.85 -8.13
CA GLY A 169 12.93 29.98 -9.36
C GLY A 169 11.97 28.79 -9.52
N THR A 170 11.91 28.18 -10.70
CA THR A 170 11.11 26.98 -10.93
C THR A 170 11.84 25.75 -10.41
N THR A 171 11.31 25.10 -9.38
CA THR A 171 11.85 23.85 -8.80
C THR A 171 11.29 22.63 -9.54
N TYR A 172 11.88 22.27 -10.69
CA TYR A 172 11.31 21.25 -11.59
C TYR A 172 11.17 19.87 -10.94
N ALA A 173 12.16 19.42 -10.17
CA ALA A 173 12.13 18.09 -9.54
C ALA A 173 11.04 18.01 -8.45
N ALA A 174 10.99 19.00 -7.56
CA ALA A 174 9.99 19.09 -6.50
C ALA A 174 8.57 19.32 -7.06
N ASN A 175 8.40 20.22 -8.04
CA ASN A 175 7.10 20.44 -8.69
C ASN A 175 6.62 19.21 -9.46
N GLY A 176 7.52 18.51 -10.16
CA GLY A 176 7.19 17.26 -10.83
C GLY A 176 6.66 16.22 -9.84
N ALA A 177 7.36 16.00 -8.73
CA ALA A 177 6.93 15.08 -7.69
C ALA A 177 5.59 15.50 -7.08
N ASN A 178 5.40 16.79 -6.82
CA ASN A 178 4.18 17.33 -6.21
C ASN A 178 2.98 17.31 -7.18
N ALA A 179 3.22 17.37 -8.49
CA ALA A 179 2.19 17.30 -9.53
C ALA A 179 1.80 15.86 -9.93
N TYR A 180 2.59 14.87 -9.51
CA TYR A 180 2.35 13.47 -9.82
C TYR A 180 1.06 12.97 -9.16
N GLU A 181 0.27 12.24 -9.93
CA GLU A 181 -0.89 11.48 -9.47
C GLU A 181 -1.01 10.21 -10.33
N PRO A 182 -0.91 9.01 -9.73
CA PRO A 182 -1.06 7.78 -10.47
C PRO A 182 -2.52 7.57 -10.86
N SER A 183 -2.74 7.03 -12.07
CA SER A 183 -4.10 6.76 -12.60
C SER A 183 -4.92 5.80 -11.73
N GLY A 184 -4.26 4.95 -10.93
CA GLY A 184 -4.90 4.04 -9.98
C GLY A 184 -5.32 4.68 -8.66
N CYS A 185 -5.07 5.97 -8.43
CA CYS A 185 -5.40 6.63 -7.18
C CYS A 185 -6.92 6.79 -6.98
N SER A 186 -7.44 6.39 -5.82
CA SER A 186 -8.87 6.50 -5.48
C SER A 186 -9.15 7.17 -4.14
N LYS A 187 -8.09 7.53 -3.38
CA LYS A 187 -8.18 8.16 -2.06
C LYS A 187 -7.24 9.35 -1.94
N ASP A 188 -7.50 10.21 -0.97
CA ASP A 188 -6.78 11.50 -0.84
C ASP A 188 -5.29 11.35 -0.59
N PHE A 189 -4.82 10.23 -0.06
CA PHE A 189 -3.39 10.03 0.28
C PHE A 189 -2.49 9.84 -0.94
N CYS A 190 -3.03 9.51 -2.12
CA CYS A 190 -2.24 9.27 -3.33
C CYS A 190 -2.44 10.32 -4.42
N LYS A 191 -3.28 11.33 -4.16
CA LYS A 191 -3.55 12.43 -5.10
C LYS A 191 -2.32 13.33 -5.28
N LYS A 192 -2.40 14.26 -6.22
CA LYS A 192 -1.43 15.37 -6.32
C LYS A 192 -1.20 16.00 -4.95
N THR A 193 0.00 16.53 -4.75
CA THR A 193 0.55 17.06 -3.49
C THR A 193 0.89 16.03 -2.42
N LYS A 194 0.54 14.75 -2.63
CA LYS A 194 0.86 13.67 -1.70
C LYS A 194 2.09 12.87 -2.10
N TRP A 195 2.73 13.20 -3.19
CA TRP A 195 4.02 12.66 -3.58
C TRP A 195 5.11 13.71 -3.31
N PHE A 196 6.35 13.27 -3.10
CA PHE A 196 7.47 14.13 -2.75
C PHE A 196 8.75 13.65 -3.39
N LEU A 197 9.72 14.55 -3.48
CA LEU A 197 11.08 14.25 -3.92
C LEU A 197 11.82 13.59 -2.73
N PRO A 198 12.31 12.35 -2.86
CA PRO A 198 12.92 11.62 -1.75
C PRO A 198 14.16 12.34 -1.22
N SER A 199 14.43 12.26 0.08
CA SER A 199 15.72 12.69 0.65
C SER A 199 16.82 11.69 0.29
N MET A 200 18.09 12.03 0.56
CA MET A 200 19.18 11.05 0.45
C MET A 200 18.99 9.85 1.39
N ARG A 201 18.42 10.06 2.57
CA ARG A 201 18.05 8.97 3.50
C ARG A 201 17.04 8.01 2.85
N ASP A 202 16.04 8.55 2.16
CA ASP A 202 15.02 7.76 1.46
C ASP A 202 15.64 7.01 0.28
N LEU A 203 16.48 7.67 -0.53
CA LEU A 203 17.17 7.06 -1.67
C LEU A 203 18.13 5.94 -1.25
N ILE A 204 18.90 6.13 -0.18
CA ILE A 204 19.79 5.08 0.38
C ILE A 204 18.95 3.88 0.84
N THR A 205 17.82 4.14 1.51
CA THR A 205 16.91 3.08 1.96
C THR A 205 16.31 2.32 0.77
N LEU A 206 15.86 3.05 -0.25
CA LEU A 206 15.33 2.49 -1.49
C LEU A 206 16.37 1.66 -2.23
N TYR A 207 17.62 2.13 -2.28
CA TYR A 207 18.74 1.42 -2.90
C TYR A 207 19.01 0.08 -2.20
N ASN A 208 19.04 0.08 -0.87
CA ASN A 208 19.22 -1.15 -0.08
C ASN A 208 18.06 -2.14 -0.28
N ALA A 209 16.84 -1.63 -0.54
CA ALA A 209 15.65 -2.42 -0.83
C ALA A 209 15.48 -2.77 -2.34
N LYS A 210 16.38 -2.32 -3.21
CA LYS A 210 16.19 -2.31 -4.67
C LYS A 210 15.87 -3.68 -5.27
N SER A 211 16.46 -4.76 -4.78
CA SER A 211 16.21 -6.11 -5.29
C SER A 211 14.74 -6.51 -5.13
N TYR A 212 14.18 -6.33 -3.94
CA TYR A 212 12.77 -6.58 -3.62
C TYR A 212 11.85 -5.65 -4.42
N VAL A 213 12.20 -4.36 -4.47
CA VAL A 213 11.42 -3.35 -5.19
C VAL A 213 11.38 -3.65 -6.70
N ASN A 214 12.52 -3.98 -7.32
CA ASN A 214 12.59 -4.31 -8.75
C ASN A 214 11.87 -5.62 -9.10
N ALA A 215 11.84 -6.59 -8.20
CA ALA A 215 11.03 -7.80 -8.40
C ALA A 215 9.54 -7.44 -8.52
N SER A 216 9.04 -6.57 -7.64
CA SER A 216 7.63 -6.13 -7.65
C SER A 216 7.32 -5.13 -8.76
N LEU A 217 8.26 -4.26 -9.15
CA LEU A 217 8.13 -3.41 -10.34
C LEU A 217 8.03 -4.26 -11.61
N SER A 218 8.80 -5.34 -11.71
CA SER A 218 8.70 -6.29 -12.82
C SER A 218 7.34 -7.00 -12.85
N LEU A 219 6.83 -7.39 -11.68
CA LEU A 219 5.50 -8.01 -11.54
C LEU A 219 4.37 -7.05 -11.95
N THR A 220 4.55 -5.75 -11.71
CA THR A 220 3.55 -4.70 -12.00
C THR A 220 3.75 -4.01 -13.35
N ALA A 221 4.61 -4.57 -14.23
CA ALA A 221 4.90 -4.00 -15.55
C ALA A 221 3.66 -3.80 -16.43
N SER A 222 2.64 -4.66 -16.30
CA SER A 222 1.35 -4.51 -16.99
C SER A 222 0.58 -3.23 -16.60
N SER A 223 0.93 -2.63 -15.47
CA SER A 223 0.40 -1.35 -14.98
C SER A 223 1.31 -0.17 -15.29
N GLY A 224 2.28 -0.35 -16.20
CA GLY A 224 3.20 0.70 -16.63
C GLY A 224 4.46 0.85 -15.77
N ALA A 225 4.70 -0.08 -14.85
CA ALA A 225 5.88 -0.02 -13.98
C ALA A 225 7.20 -0.20 -14.74
N LYS A 226 8.25 0.45 -14.25
CA LYS A 226 9.63 0.36 -14.75
C LYS A 226 10.55 0.07 -13.58
N THR A 227 11.51 -0.83 -13.79
CA THR A 227 12.51 -1.14 -12.77
C THR A 227 13.47 0.03 -12.55
N LEU A 228 13.90 0.20 -11.30
CA LEU A 228 14.94 1.15 -10.93
C LEU A 228 16.27 0.74 -11.58
N THR A 229 16.98 1.75 -12.09
CA THR A 229 18.28 1.57 -12.76
C THR A 229 19.44 1.91 -11.83
N GLU A 230 20.67 1.59 -12.23
CA GLU A 230 21.88 2.17 -11.61
C GLU A 230 22.13 3.53 -12.28
N SER A 231 21.38 4.54 -11.85
CA SER A 231 21.44 5.90 -12.40
C SER A 231 21.35 6.92 -11.27
N TYR A 232 21.64 8.18 -11.61
CA TYR A 232 21.46 9.31 -10.71
C TYR A 232 19.98 9.69 -10.62
N TYR A 233 19.50 9.82 -9.39
CA TYR A 233 18.16 10.30 -9.06
C TYR A 233 18.29 11.56 -8.22
N TRP A 234 17.51 12.59 -8.55
CA TRP A 234 17.47 13.80 -7.73
C TRP A 234 16.93 13.50 -6.34
N SER A 235 17.55 14.11 -5.34
CA SER A 235 17.05 14.14 -3.98
C SER A 235 16.50 15.52 -3.61
N SER A 236 15.77 15.58 -2.51
CA SER A 236 15.41 16.83 -1.83
C SER A 236 16.45 17.28 -0.78
N THR A 237 17.61 16.63 -0.72
CA THR A 237 18.69 16.97 0.20
C THR A 237 19.68 17.92 -0.47
N GLU A 238 19.94 19.08 0.12
CA GLU A 238 20.98 19.98 -0.34
C GLU A 238 22.37 19.48 0.09
N TYR A 239 23.32 19.50 -0.83
CA TYR A 239 24.75 19.30 -0.55
C TYR A 239 25.39 20.59 -0.01
N GLY A 240 24.91 21.74 -0.48
CA GLY A 240 25.36 23.06 -0.12
C GLY A 240 24.52 24.12 -0.85
N SER A 241 24.86 25.39 -0.64
CA SER A 241 24.08 26.55 -1.10
C SER A 241 23.74 26.63 -2.60
N ASN A 242 24.37 25.81 -3.45
CA ASN A 242 24.16 25.82 -4.90
C ASN A 242 24.00 24.40 -5.49
N TYR A 243 23.99 23.36 -4.66
CA TYR A 243 24.05 21.98 -5.15
C TYR A 243 23.09 21.09 -4.36
N ALA A 244 22.29 20.30 -5.06
CA ALA A 244 21.52 19.19 -4.51
C ALA A 244 22.25 17.86 -4.77
N TRP A 245 21.94 16.85 -3.96
CA TRP A 245 22.33 15.47 -4.21
C TRP A 245 21.48 14.81 -5.30
#